data_AF-A0A2S8B880-F1
#
_entry.id   AF-A0A2S8B880-F1
#
_cell.length_a   1.000
_cell.length_b   1.000
_cell.length_c   1.000
_cell.angle_alpha   90.00
_cell.angle_beta   90.00
_cell.angle_gamma   90.00
#
_symmetry.space_group_name_H-M   'P 1'
#
loop_
_entity.id
_entity.type
_entity.pdbx_description
1 polymer ?
#
loop_
_entity_poly.entity_id
_entity_poly.type
_entity_poly.pdbx_seq_one_letter_code
_entity_poly.pdbx_strand_id
1 'polypeptide(L)'
;MPRVSLIQADCLTAMKAIPNASVNMILCDLPYGTTQNSWDSVIPLDALWKQYERILAPQGAVVLTAQGPFTARLMLSNEAWFKYKLVWEKSKPTNFLNAKRQPLRKHEDVCVFYPRQPKYQPQMGDGAAYDKGVRKNQLTGSYGEFRPAHIKSEGGRYPTDVIYHKTAESEGPVYHATQKPVGLGRYLIRTYTEPGDVILDNAFGSGSFLVAAALEGRNAIGIELNEDVELFRNGTLDLIDVAESRLQVVSDCKIKTCPTSPALEYRKAVEWALAGQLVH
;
A
#
# COMPACT_ATOMS: atom_id res chain seq x y z
N MET A 1 9.25 1.85 19.18
CA MET A 1 8.35 2.98 18.89
C MET A 1 8.51 3.35 17.43
N PRO A 2 7.49 3.11 16.59
CA PRO A 2 7.42 3.58 15.21
C PRO A 2 7.72 5.07 15.09
N ARG A 3 8.40 5.45 14.01
CA ARG A 3 8.63 6.84 13.61
C ARG A 3 7.94 7.10 12.28
N VAL A 4 7.03 8.06 12.25
CA VAL A 4 6.31 8.47 11.04
C VAL A 4 6.63 9.93 10.71
N SER A 5 7.25 10.15 9.56
CA SER A 5 7.47 11.50 9.03
C SER A 5 6.34 11.87 8.08
N LEU A 6 5.75 13.05 8.26
CA LEU A 6 4.75 13.64 7.35
C LEU A 6 5.41 14.80 6.62
N ILE A 7 5.44 14.76 5.29
CA ILE A 7 6.09 15.78 4.46
C ILE A 7 5.03 16.38 3.52
N GLN A 8 4.80 17.69 3.64
CA GLN A 8 3.95 18.42 2.71
C GLN A 8 4.77 18.89 1.51
N ALA A 9 4.68 18.19 0.38
CA ALA A 9 5.47 18.48 -0.83
C ALA A 9 4.97 17.71 -2.06
N ASP A 10 5.39 18.16 -3.25
CA ASP A 10 5.41 17.30 -4.43
C ASP A 10 6.25 16.03 -4.18
N CYS A 11 5.68 14.88 -4.47
CA CYS A 11 6.28 13.58 -4.16
C CYS A 11 7.60 13.33 -4.91
N LEU A 12 7.69 13.73 -6.19
CA LEU A 12 8.91 13.55 -6.99
C LEU A 12 10.05 14.43 -6.48
N THR A 13 9.71 15.60 -5.91
CA THR A 13 10.66 16.51 -5.29
C THR A 13 11.13 15.98 -3.94
N ALA A 14 10.22 15.62 -3.04
CA ALA A 14 10.57 15.14 -1.70
C ALA A 14 11.31 13.78 -1.73
N MET A 15 10.95 12.87 -2.65
CA MET A 15 11.66 11.58 -2.78
C MET A 15 13.15 11.73 -3.09
N LYS A 16 13.61 12.84 -3.69
CA LYS A 16 15.04 13.12 -3.89
C LYS A 16 15.83 13.19 -2.58
N ALA A 17 15.18 13.47 -1.46
CA ALA A 17 15.78 13.46 -0.13
C ALA A 17 15.92 12.05 0.47
N ILE A 18 15.23 11.05 -0.09
CA ILE A 18 15.27 9.66 0.36
C ILE A 18 16.56 9.00 -0.16
N PRO A 19 17.42 8.42 0.70
CA PRO A 19 18.59 7.65 0.29
C PRO A 19 18.25 6.47 -0.63
N ASN A 20 19.27 5.97 -1.33
CA ASN A 20 19.10 4.78 -2.16
C ASN A 20 18.87 3.56 -1.27
N ALA A 21 18.07 2.61 -1.76
CA ALA A 21 17.85 1.30 -1.13
C ALA A 21 17.46 1.34 0.38
N SER A 22 16.79 2.39 0.84
CA SER A 22 16.45 2.60 2.26
C SER A 22 14.99 2.34 2.61
N VAL A 23 14.12 2.06 1.63
CA VAL A 23 12.68 1.82 1.83
C VAL A 23 12.37 0.34 1.61
N ASN A 24 11.77 -0.33 2.59
CA ASN A 24 11.45 -1.76 2.52
C ASN A 24 10.15 -2.04 1.76
N MET A 25 9.20 -1.10 1.78
CA MET A 25 7.97 -1.22 1.01
C MET A 25 7.48 0.15 0.59
N ILE A 26 7.00 0.25 -0.65
CA ILE A 26 6.23 1.39 -1.11
C ILE A 26 4.78 0.92 -1.16
N LEU A 27 3.91 1.51 -0.33
CA LEU A 27 2.49 1.20 -0.26
C LEU A 27 1.71 2.49 -0.48
N CYS A 28 1.05 2.62 -1.63
CA CYS A 28 0.47 3.90 -2.03
C CYS A 28 -0.80 3.72 -2.88
N ASP A 29 -1.72 4.68 -2.72
CA ASP A 29 -2.90 4.85 -3.58
C ASP A 29 -2.71 6.06 -4.48
N LEU A 30 -2.10 5.85 -5.64
CA LEU A 30 -1.74 6.95 -6.55
C LEU A 30 -3.01 7.65 -7.10
N PRO A 31 -2.93 8.94 -7.47
CA PRO A 31 -3.97 9.58 -8.27
C PRO A 31 -4.08 8.90 -9.64
N TYR A 32 -5.31 8.59 -10.06
CA TYR A 32 -5.60 7.78 -11.25
C TYR A 32 -5.94 8.61 -12.51
N GLY A 33 -6.26 9.90 -12.36
CA GLY A 33 -6.76 10.75 -13.43
C GLY A 33 -8.14 10.32 -13.94
N THR A 34 -9.00 9.86 -13.04
CA THR A 34 -10.32 9.31 -13.36
C THR A 34 -11.49 10.16 -12.87
N THR A 35 -11.20 11.22 -12.11
CA THR A 35 -12.18 12.16 -11.56
C THR A 35 -11.99 13.57 -12.16
N GLN A 36 -12.92 14.47 -11.86
CA GLN A 36 -12.84 15.88 -12.26
C GLN A 36 -12.04 16.75 -11.26
N ASN A 37 -11.49 16.13 -10.20
CA ASN A 37 -10.80 16.86 -9.15
C ASN A 37 -9.36 17.20 -9.57
N SER A 38 -8.88 18.40 -9.26
CA SER A 38 -7.53 18.85 -9.64
C SER A 38 -6.42 18.03 -8.99
N TRP A 39 -6.65 17.51 -7.77
CA TRP A 39 -5.73 16.61 -7.06
C TRP A 39 -5.56 15.24 -7.72
N ASP A 40 -6.47 14.83 -8.61
CA ASP A 40 -6.38 13.56 -9.36
C ASP A 40 -5.48 13.70 -10.60
N SER A 41 -4.40 14.47 -10.47
CA SER A 41 -3.41 14.67 -11.52
C SER A 41 -2.45 13.48 -11.57
N VAL A 42 -2.39 12.81 -12.72
CA VAL A 42 -1.56 11.61 -12.89
C VAL A 42 -0.09 11.95 -12.73
N ILE A 43 0.55 11.36 -11.72
CA ILE A 43 2.01 11.45 -11.53
C ILE A 43 2.69 10.77 -12.73
N PRO A 44 3.70 11.40 -13.37
CA PRO A 44 4.43 10.78 -14.48
C PRO A 44 5.10 9.46 -14.07
N LEU A 45 4.58 8.33 -14.56
CA LEU A 45 5.03 6.99 -14.14
C LEU A 45 6.54 6.76 -14.40
N ASP A 46 7.08 7.26 -15.51
CA ASP A 46 8.51 7.14 -15.81
C ASP A 46 9.39 7.85 -14.76
N ALA A 47 8.96 9.01 -14.27
CA ALA A 47 9.68 9.74 -13.23
C ALA A 47 9.49 9.08 -11.86
N LEU A 48 8.29 8.53 -11.61
CA LEU A 48 7.96 7.80 -10.40
C LEU A 48 8.82 6.53 -10.26
N TRP A 49 8.88 5.70 -11.32
CA TRP A 49 9.68 4.48 -11.32
C TRP A 49 11.17 4.77 -11.13
N LYS A 50 11.72 5.83 -11.73
CA LYS A 50 13.11 6.25 -11.45
C LYS A 50 13.38 6.50 -9.97
N GLN A 51 12.41 7.04 -9.23
CA GLN A 51 12.55 7.21 -7.77
C GLN A 51 12.34 5.90 -7.03
N TYR A 52 11.29 5.15 -7.34
CA TYR A 52 10.98 3.87 -6.69
C TYR A 52 12.13 2.87 -6.82
N GLU A 53 12.68 2.69 -8.03
CA GLU A 53 13.78 1.77 -8.29
C GLU A 53 15.04 2.16 -7.52
N ARG A 54 15.27 3.47 -7.35
CA ARG A 54 16.41 4.00 -6.62
C ARG A 54 16.30 3.80 -5.11
N ILE A 55 15.12 4.05 -4.53
CA ILE A 55 14.92 4.08 -3.07
C ILE A 55 14.53 2.73 -2.48
N LEU A 56 13.96 1.82 -3.27
CA LEU A 56 13.52 0.51 -2.79
C LEU A 56 14.73 -0.35 -2.39
N ALA A 57 14.70 -0.86 -1.16
CA ALA A 57 15.66 -1.84 -0.69
C ALA A 57 15.59 -3.10 -1.57
N PRO A 58 16.67 -3.86 -1.73
CA PRO A 58 16.68 -4.86 -2.79
C PRO A 58 15.76 -6.06 -2.52
N GLN A 59 15.31 -6.33 -1.29
CA GLN A 59 14.19 -7.28 -1.01
C GLN A 59 12.87 -6.57 -0.68
N GLY A 60 12.69 -5.35 -1.17
CA GLY A 60 11.48 -4.57 -0.98
C GLY A 60 10.40 -4.87 -2.02
N ALA A 61 9.18 -4.44 -1.72
CA ALA A 61 8.04 -4.55 -2.63
C ALA A 61 7.39 -3.17 -2.86
N VAL A 62 6.95 -2.93 -4.09
CA VAL A 62 6.07 -1.81 -4.44
C VAL A 62 4.67 -2.39 -4.60
N VAL A 63 3.73 -1.87 -3.82
CA VAL A 63 2.36 -2.37 -3.71
C VAL A 63 1.42 -1.19 -3.88
N LEU A 64 0.70 -1.16 -5.01
CA LEU A 64 -0.05 0.01 -5.43
C LEU A 64 -1.52 -0.36 -5.64
N THR A 65 -2.42 0.35 -4.98
CA THR A 65 -3.86 0.21 -5.27
C THR A 65 -4.18 0.84 -6.62
N ALA A 66 -5.06 0.21 -7.38
CA ALA A 66 -5.44 0.64 -8.71
C ALA A 66 -6.87 0.21 -9.06
N GLN A 67 -7.43 0.78 -10.12
CA GLN A 67 -8.68 0.30 -10.69
C GLN A 67 -8.77 0.52 -12.20
N GLY A 68 -9.52 -0.35 -12.87
CA GLY A 68 -9.90 -0.17 -14.28
C GLY A 68 -8.69 -0.03 -15.21
N PRO A 69 -8.75 0.87 -16.21
CA PRO A 69 -7.64 1.07 -17.15
C PRO A 69 -6.32 1.54 -16.49
N PHE A 70 -6.38 2.15 -15.31
CA PHE A 70 -5.16 2.53 -14.59
C PHE A 70 -4.36 1.29 -14.14
N THR A 71 -5.03 0.21 -13.73
CA THR A 71 -4.37 -1.08 -13.40
C THR A 71 -3.49 -1.54 -14.56
N ALA A 72 -4.02 -1.55 -15.79
CA ALA A 72 -3.28 -1.98 -16.98
C ALA A 72 -2.08 -1.06 -17.29
N ARG A 73 -2.28 0.26 -17.22
CA ARG A 73 -1.18 1.24 -17.42
C ARG A 73 -0.07 1.03 -16.39
N LEU A 74 -0.42 0.79 -15.14
CA LEU A 74 0.54 0.59 -14.06
C LEU A 74 1.35 -0.70 -14.25
N MET A 75 0.68 -1.80 -14.59
CA MET A 75 1.34 -3.09 -14.90
C MET A 75 2.37 -2.95 -16.03
N LEU A 76 1.98 -2.27 -17.13
CA LEU A 76 2.84 -2.11 -18.30
C LEU A 76 3.95 -1.07 -18.09
N SER A 77 3.78 -0.13 -17.16
CA SER A 77 4.80 0.89 -16.88
C SER A 77 6.07 0.36 -16.23
N ASN A 78 6.02 -0.84 -15.62
CA ASN A 78 7.20 -1.57 -15.16
C ASN A 78 6.96 -3.08 -15.21
N GLU A 79 6.82 -3.62 -16.42
CA GLU A 79 6.57 -5.03 -16.66
C GLU A 79 7.67 -5.94 -16.08
N ALA A 80 8.92 -5.47 -16.08
CA ALA A 80 10.06 -6.20 -15.53
C ALA A 80 9.90 -6.49 -14.03
N TRP A 81 9.39 -5.53 -13.27
CA TRP A 81 9.18 -5.68 -11.83
C TRP A 81 7.80 -6.21 -11.48
N PHE A 82 6.81 -6.11 -12.36
CA PHE A 82 5.47 -6.65 -12.12
C PHE A 82 5.52 -8.18 -11.89
N LYS A 83 4.67 -8.67 -10.98
CA LYS A 83 4.64 -10.10 -10.60
C LYS A 83 3.22 -10.64 -10.60
N TYR A 84 2.35 -10.02 -9.82
CA TYR A 84 0.95 -10.40 -9.73
C TYR A 84 0.13 -9.23 -9.20
N LYS A 85 -1.19 -9.41 -9.21
CA LYS A 85 -2.12 -8.50 -8.55
C LYS A 85 -2.98 -9.24 -7.54
N LEU A 86 -3.45 -8.53 -6.54
CA LEU A 86 -4.54 -8.96 -5.67
C LEU A 86 -5.81 -8.23 -6.08
N VAL A 87 -6.95 -8.88 -5.92
CA VAL A 87 -8.29 -8.31 -6.03
C VAL A 87 -8.79 -8.08 -4.62
N TRP A 88 -8.87 -6.82 -4.21
CA TRP A 88 -9.50 -6.45 -2.95
C TRP A 88 -11.00 -6.39 -3.11
N GLU A 89 -11.71 -7.35 -2.52
CA GLU A 89 -13.16 -7.34 -2.38
C GLU A 89 -13.60 -6.43 -1.21
N LYS A 90 -14.48 -5.49 -1.52
CA LYS A 90 -14.97 -4.46 -0.59
C LYS A 90 -16.23 -4.92 0.12
N SER A 91 -16.44 -4.54 1.37
CA SER A 91 -17.71 -4.82 2.07
C SER A 91 -18.92 -4.15 1.43
N LYS A 92 -18.76 -2.94 0.85
CA LYS A 92 -19.83 -2.20 0.18
C LYS A 92 -19.50 -1.97 -1.31
N PRO A 93 -20.45 -2.25 -2.22
CA PRO A 93 -20.29 -1.89 -3.62
C PRO A 93 -20.46 -0.38 -3.84
N THR A 94 -19.79 0.17 -4.85
CA THR A 94 -19.88 1.60 -5.26
C THR A 94 -20.48 1.74 -6.67
N ASN A 95 -20.57 2.98 -7.17
CA ASN A 95 -21.12 3.33 -8.50
C ASN A 95 -22.65 3.12 -8.63
N PHE A 96 -23.41 3.37 -7.56
CA PHE A 96 -24.86 3.14 -7.50
C PHE A 96 -25.66 3.97 -8.51
N LEU A 97 -25.18 5.16 -8.89
CA LEU A 97 -25.81 6.02 -9.90
C LEU A 97 -25.91 5.33 -11.27
N ASN A 98 -25.05 4.36 -11.56
CA ASN A 98 -25.02 3.62 -12.82
C ASN A 98 -25.57 2.19 -12.72
N ALA A 99 -26.22 1.82 -11.61
CA ALA A 99 -26.66 0.44 -11.35
C ALA A 99 -27.60 -0.15 -12.41
N LYS A 100 -28.36 0.71 -13.12
CA LYS A 100 -29.26 0.28 -14.22
C LYS A 100 -28.55 0.14 -15.57
N ARG A 101 -27.29 0.55 -15.69
CA ARG A 101 -26.51 0.55 -16.95
C ARG A 101 -25.34 -0.43 -16.92
N GLN A 102 -24.80 -0.71 -15.74
CA GLN A 102 -23.66 -1.61 -15.57
C GLN A 102 -23.64 -2.18 -14.13
N PRO A 103 -22.93 -3.32 -13.92
CA PRO A 103 -22.72 -3.86 -12.59
C PRO A 103 -22.05 -2.85 -11.64
N LEU A 104 -22.39 -2.95 -10.35
CA LEU A 104 -21.76 -2.17 -9.31
C LEU A 104 -20.29 -2.57 -9.11
N ARG A 105 -19.47 -1.64 -8.61
CA ARG A 105 -18.05 -1.89 -8.40
C ARG A 105 -17.82 -2.45 -6.99
N LYS A 106 -17.52 -3.75 -6.91
CA LYS A 106 -17.35 -4.48 -5.65
C LYS A 106 -15.89 -4.72 -5.26
N HIS A 107 -14.96 -4.49 -6.18
CA HIS A 107 -13.53 -4.72 -5.95
C HIS A 107 -12.66 -3.59 -6.50
N GLU A 108 -11.41 -3.56 -6.04
CA GLU A 108 -10.28 -2.78 -6.55
C GLU A 108 -9.08 -3.72 -6.72
N ASP A 109 -8.11 -3.34 -7.54
CA ASP A 109 -6.88 -4.11 -7.74
C ASP A 109 -5.76 -3.59 -6.83
N VAL A 110 -4.82 -4.47 -6.47
CA VAL A 110 -3.56 -4.14 -5.81
C VAL A 110 -2.42 -4.75 -6.63
N CYS A 111 -1.69 -3.93 -7.36
CA CYS A 111 -0.57 -4.38 -8.18
C CYS A 111 0.70 -4.54 -7.33
N VAL A 112 1.37 -5.68 -7.46
CA VAL A 112 2.58 -6.01 -6.70
C VAL A 112 3.78 -6.11 -7.66
N PHE A 113 4.82 -5.34 -7.35
CA PHE A 113 6.06 -5.27 -8.09
C PHE A 113 7.26 -5.50 -7.16
N TYR A 114 8.27 -6.22 -7.63
CA TYR A 114 9.55 -6.36 -6.95
C TYR A 114 10.66 -6.85 -7.91
N PRO A 115 11.90 -6.38 -7.75
CA PRO A 115 13.04 -6.82 -8.58
C PRO A 115 13.47 -8.26 -8.28
N ARG A 116 13.32 -8.70 -7.03
CA ARG A 116 13.60 -10.06 -6.55
C ARG A 116 12.66 -10.36 -5.39
N GLN A 117 12.56 -11.64 -5.01
CA GLN A 117 11.64 -12.10 -3.97
C GLN A 117 11.74 -11.23 -2.71
N PRO A 118 10.66 -10.58 -2.27
CA PRO A 118 10.65 -9.80 -1.04
C PRO A 118 10.59 -10.73 0.18
N LYS A 119 10.82 -10.15 1.36
CA LYS A 119 10.46 -10.81 2.63
C LYS A 119 8.95 -11.10 2.58
N TYR A 120 8.57 -12.36 2.39
CA TYR A 120 7.17 -12.75 2.17
C TYR A 120 6.65 -13.56 3.35
N GLN A 121 5.64 -13.02 4.02
CA GLN A 121 4.97 -13.61 5.18
C GLN A 121 3.49 -13.80 4.84
N PRO A 122 3.09 -14.97 4.29
CA PRO A 122 1.71 -15.19 3.89
C PRO A 122 0.79 -15.08 5.10
N GLN A 123 -0.25 -14.26 4.97
CA GLN A 123 -1.28 -14.13 6.00
C GLN A 123 -2.24 -15.32 5.87
N MET A 124 -1.98 -16.36 6.66
CA MET A 124 -2.74 -17.61 6.62
C MET A 124 -4.18 -17.38 7.08
N GLY A 125 -5.13 -17.91 6.32
CA GLY A 125 -6.54 -17.98 6.71
C GLY A 125 -6.87 -19.29 7.42
N ASP A 126 -8.04 -19.32 8.06
CA ASP A 126 -8.58 -20.50 8.70
C ASP A 126 -9.23 -21.45 7.68
N GLY A 127 -9.28 -22.73 8.03
CA GLY A 127 -9.93 -23.77 7.24
C GLY A 127 -10.02 -25.08 8.00
N ALA A 128 -10.85 -25.99 7.53
CA ALA A 128 -10.94 -27.33 8.12
C ALA A 128 -9.65 -28.13 7.85
N ALA A 129 -9.21 -28.95 8.80
CA ALA A 129 -8.15 -29.91 8.53
C ALA A 129 -8.58 -30.86 7.41
N TYR A 130 -7.65 -31.24 6.54
CA TYR A 130 -7.90 -32.23 5.52
C TYR A 130 -6.66 -33.07 5.24
N ASP A 131 -6.91 -34.31 4.82
CA ASP A 131 -5.89 -35.24 4.33
C ASP A 131 -6.40 -35.80 3.01
N LYS A 132 -5.73 -35.44 1.91
CA LYS A 132 -6.06 -35.92 0.56
C LYS A 132 -5.22 -37.15 0.16
N GLY A 133 -4.45 -37.71 1.10
CA GLY A 133 -3.50 -38.78 0.86
C GLY A 133 -2.33 -38.34 -0.03
N VAL A 134 -1.59 -39.32 -0.54
CA VAL A 134 -0.49 -39.10 -1.47
C VAL A 134 -1.05 -38.89 -2.87
N ARG A 135 -0.81 -37.71 -3.45
CA ARG A 135 -1.20 -37.46 -4.84
C ARG A 135 -0.32 -38.32 -5.75
N LYS A 136 -0.92 -39.27 -6.48
CA LYS A 136 -0.22 -40.10 -7.46
C LYS A 136 0.42 -39.23 -8.55
N ASN A 137 1.51 -39.69 -9.16
CA ASN A 137 2.13 -39.06 -10.33
C ASN A 137 1.05 -38.75 -11.37
N GLN A 138 0.75 -37.47 -11.54
CA GLN A 138 -0.03 -36.96 -12.65
C GLN A 138 0.91 -36.10 -13.48
N LEU A 139 1.11 -36.49 -14.74
CA LEU A 139 1.58 -35.57 -15.77
C LEU A 139 0.50 -34.52 -15.94
N THR A 140 0.66 -33.38 -15.28
CA THR A 140 -0.16 -32.21 -15.59
C THR A 140 0.53 -31.52 -16.75
N GLY A 141 -0.09 -31.55 -17.94
CA GLY A 141 0.51 -31.01 -19.18
C GLY A 141 0.87 -29.51 -19.13
N SER A 142 0.56 -28.81 -18.02
CA SER A 142 0.85 -27.39 -17.81
C SER A 142 1.86 -27.12 -16.69
N TYR A 143 2.18 -28.08 -15.82
CA TYR A 143 3.04 -27.88 -14.66
C TYR A 143 3.98 -29.06 -14.41
N GLY A 144 4.88 -29.34 -15.36
CA GLY A 144 6.05 -30.22 -15.20
C GLY A 144 5.82 -31.60 -14.54
N GLU A 145 6.91 -32.23 -14.08
CA GLU A 145 6.83 -33.45 -13.26
C GLU A 145 6.55 -33.08 -11.79
N PHE A 146 5.41 -33.52 -11.27
CA PHE A 146 5.09 -33.37 -9.86
C PHE A 146 5.65 -34.56 -9.08
N ARG A 147 6.49 -34.31 -8.06
CA ARG A 147 6.90 -35.36 -7.12
C ARG A 147 5.70 -35.73 -6.23
N PRO A 148 5.44 -37.03 -5.99
CA PRO A 148 4.40 -37.44 -5.06
C PRO A 148 4.65 -36.82 -3.68
N ALA A 149 3.65 -36.09 -3.18
CA ALA A 149 3.66 -35.54 -1.84
C ALA A 149 2.35 -35.90 -1.15
N HIS A 150 2.43 -36.15 0.16
CA HIS A 150 1.26 -36.30 1.00
C HIS A 150 0.65 -34.91 1.21
N ILE A 151 -0.58 -34.70 0.71
CA ILE A 151 -1.25 -33.41 0.83
C ILE A 151 -2.13 -33.42 2.07
N LYS A 152 -1.57 -32.89 3.16
CA LYS A 152 -2.24 -32.69 4.44
C LYS A 152 -2.21 -31.21 4.83
N SER A 153 -3.27 -30.73 5.47
CA SER A 153 -3.30 -29.43 6.15
C SER A 153 -3.97 -29.59 7.51
N GLU A 154 -3.38 -29.01 8.54
CA GLU A 154 -3.94 -28.96 9.90
C GLU A 154 -4.99 -27.83 10.06
N GLY A 155 -5.36 -27.16 8.97
CA GLY A 155 -6.43 -26.15 8.95
C GLY A 155 -6.02 -24.84 8.29
N GLY A 156 -4.74 -24.45 8.37
CA GLY A 156 -4.26 -23.23 7.72
C GLY A 156 -4.45 -23.24 6.19
N ARG A 157 -4.78 -22.07 5.64
CA ARG A 157 -4.92 -21.82 4.20
C ARG A 157 -4.01 -20.69 3.76
N TYR A 158 -3.21 -20.94 2.73
CA TYR A 158 -2.47 -19.86 2.07
C TYR A 158 -3.45 -18.84 1.48
N PRO A 159 -3.09 -17.54 1.48
CA PRO A 159 -3.94 -16.51 0.92
C PRO A 159 -4.14 -16.74 -0.59
N THR A 160 -5.33 -16.40 -1.06
CA THR A 160 -5.64 -16.31 -2.49
C THR A 160 -5.32 -14.93 -3.04
N ASP A 161 -5.34 -14.80 -4.36
CA ASP A 161 -5.25 -13.50 -5.03
C ASP A 161 -6.51 -12.64 -4.85
N VAL A 162 -7.58 -13.17 -4.26
CA VAL A 162 -8.75 -12.41 -3.82
C VAL A 162 -8.69 -12.24 -2.30
N ILE A 163 -8.71 -11.00 -1.82
CA ILE A 163 -8.66 -10.64 -0.40
C ILE A 163 -9.87 -9.82 0.00
N TYR A 164 -10.45 -10.08 1.18
CA TYR A 164 -11.59 -9.33 1.69
C TYR A 164 -11.18 -8.37 2.80
N HIS A 165 -11.53 -7.09 2.64
CA HIS A 165 -11.46 -6.10 3.72
C HIS A 165 -12.67 -5.17 3.64
N LYS A 166 -13.19 -4.78 4.80
CA LYS A 166 -14.28 -3.80 4.86
C LYS A 166 -13.80 -2.42 4.39
N THR A 167 -14.72 -1.62 3.87
CA THR A 167 -14.44 -0.23 3.46
C THR A 167 -14.20 0.67 4.68
N ALA A 168 -13.55 1.82 4.47
CA ALA A 168 -13.09 2.71 5.54
C ALA A 168 -14.20 3.22 6.46
N GLU A 169 -15.45 3.33 5.99
CA GLU A 169 -16.61 3.72 6.81
C GLU A 169 -16.90 2.73 7.95
N SER A 170 -16.35 1.51 7.88
CA SER A 170 -16.47 0.53 8.95
C SER A 170 -15.44 0.70 10.08
N GLU A 171 -14.45 1.57 9.87
CA GLU A 171 -13.33 1.81 10.80
C GLU A 171 -13.47 3.14 11.56
N GLY A 172 -14.50 3.93 11.27
CA GLY A 172 -14.77 5.21 11.93
C GLY A 172 -15.01 6.35 10.96
N PRO A 173 -14.69 7.60 11.34
CA PRO A 173 -14.81 8.77 10.48
C PRO A 173 -14.03 8.63 9.17
N VAL A 174 -14.63 9.10 8.08
CA VAL A 174 -14.00 9.18 6.76
C VAL A 174 -13.70 10.63 6.45
N TYR A 175 -12.43 10.91 6.16
CA TYR A 175 -11.91 12.25 5.92
C TYR A 175 -11.70 12.53 4.43
N HIS A 176 -11.49 11.48 3.63
CA HIS A 176 -11.26 11.61 2.19
C HIS A 176 -12.16 10.65 1.40
N ALA A 177 -12.63 11.08 0.23
CA ALA A 177 -13.57 10.30 -0.60
C ALA A 177 -13.00 8.94 -1.05
N THR A 178 -11.68 8.85 -1.23
CA THR A 178 -10.97 7.63 -1.63
C THR A 178 -10.22 6.94 -0.48
N GLN A 179 -10.51 7.32 0.77
CA GLN A 179 -9.84 6.77 1.96
C GLN A 179 -9.83 5.24 1.95
N LYS A 180 -8.64 4.65 1.88
CA LYS A 180 -8.44 3.20 2.00
C LYS A 180 -8.60 2.76 3.46
N PRO A 181 -9.09 1.54 3.72
CA PRO A 181 -9.18 1.00 5.07
C PRO A 181 -7.79 0.65 5.63
N VAL A 182 -7.56 0.99 6.90
CA VAL A 182 -6.37 0.65 7.66
C VAL A 182 -6.17 -0.87 7.70
N GLY A 183 -7.26 -1.65 7.82
CA GLY A 183 -7.20 -3.11 7.83
C GLY A 183 -6.56 -3.72 6.57
N LEU A 184 -6.81 -3.13 5.39
CA LEU A 184 -6.15 -3.54 4.14
C LEU A 184 -4.65 -3.21 4.20
N GLY A 185 -4.30 -2.01 4.63
CA GLY A 185 -2.89 -1.61 4.80
C GLY A 185 -2.13 -2.54 5.74
N ARG A 186 -2.73 -2.89 6.88
CA ARG A 186 -2.13 -3.81 7.86
C ARG A 186 -1.90 -5.21 7.29
N TYR A 187 -2.80 -5.72 6.46
CA TYR A 187 -2.61 -6.99 5.76
C TYR A 187 -1.43 -6.93 4.80
N LEU A 188 -1.37 -5.90 3.94
CA LEU A 188 -0.32 -5.74 2.95
C LEU A 188 1.06 -5.54 3.60
N ILE A 189 1.14 -4.71 4.64
CA ILE A 189 2.39 -4.44 5.37
C ILE A 189 2.92 -5.71 6.03
N ARG A 190 2.08 -6.47 6.75
CA ARG A 190 2.51 -7.75 7.34
C ARG A 190 2.94 -8.77 6.30
N THR A 191 2.39 -8.70 5.08
CA THR A 191 2.71 -9.64 4.02
C THR A 191 4.13 -9.44 3.46
N TYR A 192 4.60 -8.20 3.37
CA TYR A 192 5.84 -7.88 2.62
C TYR A 192 6.97 -7.25 3.46
N THR A 193 6.77 -7.07 4.77
CA THR A 193 7.75 -6.38 5.65
C THR A 193 7.81 -7.00 7.04
N GLU A 194 8.82 -6.64 7.82
CA GLU A 194 9.01 -7.02 9.23
C GLU A 194 8.89 -5.79 10.15
N PRO A 195 8.62 -5.95 11.46
CA PRO A 195 8.68 -4.84 12.41
C PRO A 195 10.01 -4.09 12.31
N GLY A 196 9.97 -2.75 12.37
CA GLY A 196 11.14 -1.88 12.20
C GLY A 196 11.49 -1.53 10.74
N ASP A 197 10.96 -2.24 9.74
CA ASP A 197 11.09 -1.87 8.33
C ASP A 197 10.45 -0.48 8.05
N VAL A 198 10.86 0.14 6.94
CA VAL A 198 10.40 1.47 6.52
C VAL A 198 9.42 1.38 5.36
N ILE A 199 8.24 1.98 5.54
CA ILE A 199 7.19 2.09 4.52
C ILE A 199 7.20 3.50 3.92
N LEU A 200 7.10 3.62 2.61
CA LEU A 200 6.82 4.88 1.92
C LEU A 200 5.37 4.89 1.41
N ASP A 201 4.64 5.95 1.72
CA ASP A 201 3.40 6.33 1.05
C ASP A 201 3.56 7.74 0.49
N ASN A 202 3.78 7.86 -0.82
CA ASN A 202 4.14 9.12 -1.46
C ASN A 202 2.94 9.93 -1.99
N ALA A 203 1.72 9.51 -1.66
CA ALA A 203 0.47 10.23 -1.90
C ALA A 203 -0.54 9.79 -0.83
N PHE A 204 -0.22 10.03 0.44
CA PHE A 204 -0.87 9.34 1.55
C PHE A 204 -2.33 9.73 1.77
N GLY A 205 -2.80 10.84 1.19
CA GLY A 205 -4.15 11.34 1.34
C GLY A 205 -4.53 11.52 2.81
N SER A 206 -5.51 10.75 3.29
CA SER A 206 -5.92 10.79 4.72
C SER A 206 -4.97 10.06 5.68
N GLY A 207 -3.92 9.40 5.21
CA GLY A 207 -2.88 8.75 6.04
C GLY A 207 -3.17 7.31 6.46
N SER A 208 -4.10 6.60 5.81
CA SER A 208 -4.51 5.25 6.23
C SER A 208 -3.38 4.23 6.24
N PHE A 209 -2.50 4.24 5.23
CA PHE A 209 -1.36 3.30 5.20
C PHE A 209 -0.25 3.68 6.17
N LEU A 210 -0.10 4.96 6.51
CA LEU A 210 0.81 5.41 7.57
C LEU A 210 0.34 4.95 8.96
N VAL A 211 -0.97 5.05 9.24
CA VAL A 211 -1.58 4.51 10.45
C VAL A 211 -1.40 2.99 10.52
N ALA A 212 -1.59 2.29 9.39
CA ALA A 212 -1.35 0.86 9.32
C ALA A 212 0.11 0.49 9.60
N ALA A 213 1.08 1.24 9.07
CA ALA A 213 2.50 1.04 9.32
C ALA A 213 2.82 1.20 10.81
N ALA A 214 2.34 2.27 11.44
CA ALA A 214 2.54 2.51 12.87
C ALA A 214 1.93 1.40 13.74
N LEU A 215 0.69 0.97 13.46
CA LEU A 215 0.01 -0.12 14.19
C LEU A 215 0.73 -1.46 14.04
N GLU A 216 1.42 -1.68 12.93
CA GLU A 216 2.23 -2.87 12.70
C GLU A 216 3.68 -2.71 13.19
N GLY A 217 4.04 -1.61 13.84
CA GLY A 217 5.40 -1.46 14.37
C GLY A 217 6.46 -1.14 13.30
N ARG A 218 6.06 -0.60 12.14
CA ARG A 218 6.97 -0.16 11.07
C ARG A 218 7.17 1.36 11.12
N ASN A 219 8.33 1.82 10.67
CA ASN A 219 8.57 3.24 10.44
C ASN A 219 7.93 3.65 9.11
N ALA A 220 7.62 4.93 8.95
CA ALA A 220 7.03 5.40 7.71
C ALA A 220 7.46 6.80 7.28
N ILE A 221 7.47 7.02 5.97
CA ILE A 221 7.61 8.32 5.33
C ILE A 221 6.33 8.54 4.53
N GLY A 222 5.55 9.54 4.91
CA GLY A 222 4.39 10.03 4.19
C GLY A 222 4.75 11.30 3.43
N ILE A 223 4.43 11.35 2.14
CA ILE A 223 4.46 12.60 1.36
C ILE A 223 3.05 12.87 0.82
N GLU A 224 2.59 14.11 0.95
CA GLU A 224 1.32 14.58 0.40
C GLU A 224 1.48 16.01 -0.10
N LEU A 225 0.91 16.31 -1.27
CA LEU A 225 0.97 17.65 -1.85
C LEU A 225 0.07 18.61 -1.05
N ASN A 226 -1.10 18.11 -0.60
CA ASN A 226 -2.06 18.86 0.20
C ASN A 226 -2.57 20.14 -0.49
N GLU A 227 -2.60 20.14 -1.82
CA GLU A 227 -3.16 21.21 -2.64
C GLU A 227 -4.56 20.83 -3.13
N ASP A 228 -5.45 21.83 -3.24
CA ASP A 228 -6.82 21.70 -3.73
C ASP A 228 -7.65 20.59 -3.06
N VAL A 229 -7.45 20.38 -1.76
CA VAL A 229 -8.29 19.47 -0.96
C VAL A 229 -9.63 20.14 -0.62
N GLU A 230 -10.29 20.72 -1.62
CA GLU A 230 -11.73 20.82 -1.56
C GLU A 230 -12.24 19.40 -1.68
N LEU A 231 -12.83 18.81 -0.61
CA LEU A 231 -13.99 17.94 -0.76
C LEU A 231 -14.58 17.44 0.57
N PHE A 232 -15.90 17.24 0.49
CA PHE A 232 -16.85 16.79 1.51
C PHE A 232 -17.17 17.85 2.60
N ARG A 233 -18.21 18.67 2.31
CA ARG A 233 -18.94 19.57 3.24
C ARG A 233 -18.48 21.04 3.37
N ASN A 234 -18.17 21.72 2.26
CA ASN A 234 -17.98 23.19 2.20
C ASN A 234 -16.90 23.76 3.15
N GLY A 235 -15.75 23.09 3.29
CA GLY A 235 -14.61 23.60 4.05
C GLY A 235 -13.28 23.14 3.45
N THR A 236 -12.19 23.85 3.78
CA THR A 236 -10.82 23.44 3.48
C THR A 236 -10.38 22.38 4.48
N LEU A 237 -9.89 21.24 3.99
CA LEU A 237 -9.35 20.16 4.80
C LEU A 237 -7.83 20.12 4.66
N ASP A 238 -7.12 20.10 5.78
CA ASP A 238 -5.67 19.88 5.77
C ASP A 238 -5.38 18.38 6.00
N LEU A 239 -4.86 17.70 4.97
CA LEU A 239 -4.56 16.27 5.03
C LEU A 239 -3.36 15.96 5.93
N ILE A 240 -2.45 16.91 6.13
CA ILE A 240 -1.34 16.77 7.08
C ILE A 240 -1.91 16.71 8.50
N ASP A 241 -2.79 17.64 8.87
CA ASP A 241 -3.44 17.67 10.18
C ASP A 241 -4.32 16.44 10.42
N VAL A 242 -5.04 15.98 9.39
CA VAL A 242 -5.83 14.75 9.45
C VAL A 242 -4.94 13.54 9.72
N ALA A 243 -3.86 13.37 8.96
CA ALA A 243 -2.95 12.26 9.14
C ALA A 243 -2.27 12.30 10.51
N GLU A 244 -1.84 13.49 10.96
CA GLU A 244 -1.24 13.68 12.29
C GLU A 244 -2.24 13.29 13.40
N SER A 245 -3.47 13.80 13.35
CA SER A 245 -4.52 13.48 14.32
C SER A 245 -4.82 11.97 14.39
N ARG A 246 -4.86 11.30 13.24
CA ARG A 246 -5.06 9.85 13.15
C ARG A 246 -3.88 9.04 13.67
N LEU A 247 -2.65 9.56 13.56
CA LEU A 247 -1.45 8.92 14.08
C LEU A 247 -1.28 9.14 15.58
N GLN A 248 -1.72 10.28 16.13
CA GLN A 248 -1.62 10.60 17.56
C GLN A 248 -2.36 9.60 18.46
N VAL A 249 -3.42 8.96 17.95
CA VAL A 249 -4.16 7.93 18.69
C VAL A 249 -3.50 6.54 18.65
N VAL A 250 -2.44 6.36 17.86
CA VAL A 250 -1.66 5.12 17.83
C VAL A 250 -0.64 5.15 18.98
N SER A 251 -0.81 4.26 19.96
CA SER A 251 0.11 4.14 21.09
C SER A 251 1.56 3.97 20.63
N ASP A 252 2.49 4.62 21.32
CA ASP A 252 3.94 4.47 21.10
C ASP A 252 4.44 4.88 19.69
N CYS A 253 3.65 5.67 18.95
CA CYS A 253 4.03 6.28 17.68
C CYS A 253 4.66 7.67 17.90
N LYS A 254 5.82 7.91 17.30
CA LYS A 254 6.41 9.24 17.20
C LYS A 254 6.11 9.81 15.83
N ILE A 255 5.76 11.09 15.78
CA ILE A 255 5.42 11.79 14.54
C ILE A 255 6.38 12.97 14.36
N LYS A 256 6.81 13.20 13.12
CA LYS A 256 7.55 14.40 12.73
C LYS A 256 6.92 15.01 11.49
N THR A 257 6.30 16.16 11.65
CA THR A 257 5.67 16.89 10.56
C THR A 257 6.64 17.91 9.98
N CYS A 258 6.77 17.90 8.65
CA CYS A 258 7.58 18.80 7.86
C CYS A 258 6.66 19.51 6.86
N PRO A 259 6.29 20.78 7.12
CA PRO A 259 5.51 21.57 6.18
C PRO A 259 6.31 21.83 4.90
N THR A 260 5.69 22.50 3.92
CA THR A 260 6.34 22.93 2.67
C THR A 260 7.61 23.71 2.99
N SER A 261 8.77 23.15 2.65
CA SER A 261 10.07 23.60 3.17
C SER A 261 11.21 23.27 2.20
N PRO A 262 12.41 23.87 2.32
CA PRO A 262 13.54 23.52 1.47
C PRO A 262 13.97 22.06 1.61
N ALA A 263 14.65 21.54 0.58
CA ALA A 263 15.09 20.14 0.50
C ALA A 263 15.91 19.63 1.72
N LEU A 264 16.59 20.52 2.45
CA LEU A 264 17.33 20.18 3.67
C LEU A 264 16.40 19.67 4.79
N GLU A 265 15.21 20.25 4.93
CA GLU A 265 14.26 19.84 5.96
C GLU A 265 13.61 18.49 5.62
N TYR A 266 13.36 18.23 4.33
CA TYR A 266 12.94 16.91 3.87
C TYR A 266 13.97 15.84 4.23
N ARG A 267 15.27 16.12 4.02
CA ARG A 267 16.34 15.19 4.41
C ARG A 267 16.33 14.90 5.91
N LYS A 268 16.19 15.92 6.76
CA LYS A 268 16.10 15.74 8.22
C LYS A 268 14.84 14.97 8.66
N ALA A 269 13.74 15.09 7.94
CA ALA A 269 12.52 14.34 8.21
C ALA A 269 12.70 12.87 7.81
N VAL A 270 13.28 12.61 6.65
CA VAL A 270 13.62 11.26 6.16
C VAL A 270 14.60 10.56 7.10
N GLU A 271 15.75 11.18 7.40
CA GLU A 271 16.78 10.61 8.28
C GLU A 271 16.21 10.24 9.66
N TRP A 272 15.29 11.05 10.17
CA TRP A 272 14.64 10.79 11.45
C TRP A 272 13.76 9.53 11.43
N ALA A 273 13.00 9.30 10.36
CA ALA A 273 12.20 8.08 10.18
C ALA A 273 13.11 6.85 9.97
N LEU A 274 14.17 6.99 9.17
CA LEU A 274 15.14 5.92 8.91
C LEU A 274 15.94 5.52 10.15
N ALA A 275 16.27 6.46 11.04
CA ALA A 275 16.95 6.18 12.30
C ALA A 275 16.10 5.34 13.28
N GLY A 276 14.86 5.00 12.92
CA GLY A 276 14.05 3.99 13.61
C GLY A 276 14.34 2.55 13.15
N GLN A 277 15.10 2.33 12.08
CA GLN A 277 15.57 1.00 11.69
C GLN A 277 16.54 0.51 12.77
N LEU A 278 16.20 -0.61 13.42
CA LEU A 278 17.14 -1.29 14.30
C LEU A 278 18.32 -1.74 13.44
N VAL A 279 19.52 -1.29 13.78
CA VAL A 279 20.76 -1.86 13.25
C VAL A 279 20.81 -3.29 13.77
N HIS A 280 20.44 -4.25 12.91
CA HIS A 280 20.68 -5.67 13.14
C HIS A 280 22.07 -6.04 12.65
#